data_AF-A0A7V3CW36-F1
#
_entry.id   AF-A0A7V3CW36-F1
#
_cell.length_a   1.000
_cell.length_b   1.000
_cell.length_c   1.000
_cell.angle_alpha   90.00
_cell.angle_beta   90.00
_cell.angle_gamma   90.00
#
_symmetry.space_group_name_H-M   'P 1'
#
loop_
_entity.id
_entity.type
_entity.pdbx_description
1 polymer ?
#
loop_
_entity_poly.entity_id
_entity_poly.type
_entity_poly.pdbx_seq_one_letter_code
_entity_poly.pdbx_strand_id
1 'polypeptide(L)'
;MRAAEQMQQQMLQQQALQMQKMQQMQQMQQMQQMRAEQMQQAQYPQMKKNKKVIHDDITATENSEYDRINKQADITHLVSDINKSLDNYSPSNQDIPPNDDPIEEEEEENNEEIEKSSYLPEWIKEPILILIIYIVLSQNFVKDFIGKYIKYINPGPDGSVPFLGVVIYGTILAVLYLIFKKLFI
;
A
#
# COMPACT_ATOMS: atom_id res chain seq x y z
N MET A 1 68.77 -2.27 -6.85
CA MET A 1 68.02 -1.02 -6.61
C MET A 1 67.09 -0.65 -7.77
N ARG A 2 67.54 -0.64 -9.05
CA ARG A 2 66.69 -0.27 -10.21
C ARG A 2 65.38 -1.07 -10.41
N ALA A 3 65.34 -2.35 -10.02
CA ALA A 3 64.15 -3.18 -10.17
C ALA A 3 62.99 -2.75 -9.24
N ALA A 4 63.31 -2.24 -8.05
CA ALA A 4 62.31 -1.76 -7.11
C ALA A 4 61.68 -0.44 -7.58
N GLU A 5 62.50 0.45 -8.17
CA GLU A 5 62.02 1.71 -8.77
C GLU A 5 61.10 1.46 -9.97
N GLN A 6 61.42 0.48 -10.83
CA GLN A 6 60.55 0.12 -11.95
C GLN A 6 59.20 -0.43 -11.49
N MET A 7 59.19 -1.29 -10.47
CA MET A 7 57.94 -1.84 -9.92
C MET A 7 57.10 -0.74 -9.26
N GLN A 8 57.73 0.17 -8.52
CA GLN A 8 57.03 1.31 -7.91
C GLN A 8 56.43 2.24 -8.97
N GLN A 9 57.15 2.49 -10.06
CA GLN A 9 56.69 3.32 -11.18
C GLN A 9 55.50 2.66 -11.91
N GLN A 10 55.53 1.35 -12.09
CA GLN A 10 54.43 0.60 -12.70
C GLN A 10 53.16 0.62 -11.84
N MET A 11 53.30 0.49 -10.52
CA MET A 11 52.17 0.57 -9.58
C MET A 11 51.50 1.96 -9.62
N LEU A 12 52.32 3.02 -9.63
CA LEU A 12 51.83 4.41 -9.72
C LEU A 12 51.08 4.66 -11.03
N GLN A 13 51.59 4.13 -12.15
CA GLN A 13 50.92 4.23 -13.44
C GLN A 13 49.56 3.49 -13.44
N GLN A 14 49.50 2.32 -12.80
CA GLN A 14 48.27 1.55 -12.68
C GLN A 14 47.23 2.25 -11.79
N GLN A 15 47.68 2.89 -10.71
CA GLN A 15 46.82 3.68 -9.82
C GLN A 15 46.26 4.94 -10.54
N ALA A 16 47.10 5.63 -11.31
CA ALA A 16 46.66 6.78 -12.10
C ALA A 16 45.60 6.40 -13.14
N LEU A 17 45.76 5.24 -13.80
CA LEU A 17 44.79 4.73 -14.76
C LEU A 17 43.43 4.41 -14.09
N GLN A 18 43.45 3.80 -12.90
CA GLN A 18 42.23 3.53 -12.14
C GLN A 18 41.51 4.82 -11.74
N MET A 19 42.26 5.83 -11.29
CA MET A 19 41.70 7.12 -10.93
C MET A 19 41.06 7.82 -12.12
N GLN A 20 41.71 7.79 -13.29
CA GLN A 20 41.16 8.33 -14.53
C GLN A 20 39.84 7.63 -14.93
N LYS A 21 39.79 6.29 -14.82
CA LYS A 21 38.60 5.51 -15.13
C LYS A 21 37.45 5.81 -14.17
N MET A 22 37.74 6.00 -12.88
CA MET A 22 36.75 6.38 -11.88
C MET A 22 36.18 7.78 -12.17
N GLN A 23 37.02 8.74 -12.53
CA GLN A 23 36.58 10.10 -12.89
C GLN A 23 35.67 10.09 -14.13
N GLN A 24 35.99 9.27 -15.13
CA GLN A 24 35.16 9.10 -16.32
C GLN A 24 33.81 8.45 -16.01
N MET A 25 33.79 7.45 -15.12
CA MET A 25 32.56 6.80 -14.68
C MET A 25 31.63 7.79 -13.94
N GLN A 26 32.20 8.64 -13.10
CA GLN A 26 31.44 9.66 -12.36
C GLN A 26 30.79 10.69 -13.31
N GLN A 27 31.49 11.12 -14.36
CA GLN A 27 30.91 11.99 -15.39
C GLN A 27 29.77 11.31 -16.15
N MET A 28 29.92 10.03 -16.48
CA MET A 28 28.87 9.26 -17.16
C MET A 28 27.61 9.13 -16.31
N GLN A 29 27.77 8.95 -14.99
CA GLN A 29 26.65 8.84 -14.06
C GLN A 29 25.87 10.14 -13.94
N GLN A 30 26.56 11.30 -13.89
CA GLN A 30 25.89 12.61 -13.91
C GLN A 30 25.14 12.85 -15.23
N MET A 31 25.72 12.43 -16.36
CA MET A 31 25.06 12.56 -17.66
C MET A 31 23.78 11.72 -17.75
N GLN A 32 23.77 10.51 -17.17
CA GLN A 32 22.55 9.69 -17.13
C GLN A 32 21.45 10.34 -16.28
N GLN A 33 21.79 10.92 -15.13
CA GLN A 33 20.81 11.62 -14.28
C GLN A 33 20.19 12.81 -15.01
N MET A 34 21.01 13.64 -15.65
CA MET A 34 20.52 14.80 -16.41
C MET A 34 19.61 14.39 -17.58
N ARG A 35 19.92 13.28 -18.25
CA ARG A 35 19.07 12.73 -19.32
C ARG A 35 17.73 12.20 -18.80
N ALA A 36 17.71 11.60 -17.61
CA ALA A 36 16.48 11.13 -16.99
C ALA A 36 15.56 12.29 -16.60
N GLU A 37 16.10 13.39 -16.06
CA GLU A 37 15.33 14.59 -15.72
C GLU A 37 14.74 15.28 -16.97
N GLN A 38 15.50 15.35 -18.07
CA GLN A 38 15.00 15.91 -19.33
C GLN A 38 13.80 15.14 -19.89
N MET A 39 13.80 13.80 -19.74
CA MET A 39 12.67 12.98 -20.17
C MET A 39 11.41 13.20 -19.31
N GLN A 40 11.56 13.46 -18.01
CA GLN A 40 10.40 13.77 -17.14
C GLN A 40 9.74 15.10 -17.48
N GLN A 41 10.51 16.15 -17.82
CA GLN A 41 9.93 17.45 -18.16
C GLN A 41 9.17 17.45 -19.50
N ALA A 42 9.57 16.62 -20.47
CA ALA A 42 8.90 16.53 -21.76
C ALA A 42 7.49 15.89 -21.68
N GLN A 43 7.16 15.18 -20.59
CA GLN A 43 5.89 14.46 -20.44
C GLN A 43 4.77 15.25 -19.77
N TYR A 44 5.02 16.48 -19.29
CA TYR A 44 4.04 17.29 -18.54
C TYR A 44 3.77 18.68 -19.14
N PRO A 45 3.10 18.79 -20.31
CA PRO A 45 2.26 19.98 -20.49
C PRO A 45 0.97 19.73 -21.30
N GLN A 46 0.00 18.90 -20.89
CA GLN A 46 -1.35 18.92 -21.53
C GLN A 46 -2.54 18.42 -20.67
N MET A 47 -2.60 18.71 -19.36
CA MET A 47 -3.85 18.44 -18.59
C MET A 47 -4.29 19.62 -17.71
N LYS A 48 -4.44 20.80 -18.31
CA LYS A 48 -5.25 21.89 -17.74
C LYS A 48 -5.90 22.70 -18.85
N LYS A 49 -7.02 22.21 -19.41
CA LYS A 49 -8.06 23.03 -20.06
C LYS A 49 -9.20 22.15 -20.57
N ASN A 50 -10.29 22.07 -19.81
CA ASN A 50 -11.67 22.26 -20.28
C ASN A 50 -12.67 21.67 -19.28
N LYS A 51 -13.29 22.54 -18.48
CA LYS A 51 -14.70 22.34 -18.09
C LYS A 51 -15.31 23.67 -17.67
N LYS A 52 -15.86 24.40 -18.63
CA LYS A 52 -16.93 25.39 -18.37
C LYS A 52 -17.65 25.74 -19.69
N VAL A 53 -19.00 25.88 -19.61
CA VAL A 53 -19.90 26.66 -20.50
C VAL A 53 -20.32 25.92 -21.80
N ILE A 54 -21.58 25.63 -22.20
CA ILE A 54 -23.01 25.83 -21.77
C ILE A 54 -23.86 24.77 -22.51
N HIS A 55 -25.05 24.40 -22.01
CA HIS A 55 -26.29 24.70 -22.74
C HIS A 55 -27.50 24.67 -21.80
N ASP A 56 -28.02 25.87 -21.54
CA ASP A 56 -29.40 26.09 -21.15
C ASP A 56 -30.32 25.79 -22.36
N ASP A 57 -31.52 25.34 -22.00
CA ASP A 57 -32.81 25.54 -22.65
C ASP A 57 -33.55 24.24 -23.06
N ILE A 58 -34.88 24.31 -22.94
CA ILE A 58 -35.95 23.33 -23.22
C ILE A 58 -36.51 22.60 -21.98
N THR A 59 -37.35 23.37 -21.26
CA THR A 59 -38.74 23.08 -20.89
C THR A 59 -39.16 21.65 -20.47
N ALA A 60 -39.64 21.62 -19.22
CA ALA A 60 -40.92 21.08 -18.79
C ALA A 60 -41.08 19.56 -18.64
N THR A 61 -41.42 19.22 -17.38
CA THR A 61 -42.46 18.25 -16.95
C THR A 61 -41.91 17.02 -16.20
N GLU A 62 -42.32 16.98 -14.93
CA GLU A 62 -42.56 15.80 -14.10
C GLU A 62 -41.41 15.13 -13.31
N ASN A 63 -41.59 15.21 -11.98
CA ASN A 63 -41.24 14.22 -10.95
C ASN A 63 -39.83 14.25 -10.37
N SER A 64 -39.53 15.32 -9.61
CA SER A 64 -38.50 15.31 -8.57
C SER A 64 -39.11 15.01 -7.19
N GLU A 65 -39.34 13.73 -6.89
CA GLU A 65 -39.75 13.25 -5.56
C GLU A 65 -38.88 12.08 -5.11
N TYR A 66 -37.55 12.19 -5.25
CA TYR A 66 -36.63 11.18 -4.68
C TYR A 66 -35.44 11.75 -3.90
N ASP A 67 -35.29 13.08 -3.82
CA ASP A 67 -34.15 13.71 -3.14
C ASP A 67 -34.47 14.32 -1.77
N ARG A 68 -35.67 14.06 -1.22
CA ARG A 68 -36.04 14.50 0.15
C ARG A 68 -36.00 13.39 1.20
N ILE A 69 -35.87 12.12 0.81
CA ILE A 69 -35.93 10.99 1.75
C ILE A 69 -34.60 10.80 2.51
N ASN A 70 -33.46 11.12 1.89
CA ASN A 70 -32.15 10.87 2.51
C ASN A 70 -31.74 11.88 3.61
N LYS A 71 -32.49 12.98 3.81
CA LYS A 71 -32.23 13.91 4.91
C LYS A 71 -33.15 13.70 6.11
N GLN A 72 -34.23 12.93 5.94
CA GLN A 72 -35.23 12.66 6.98
C GLN A 72 -34.89 11.40 7.80
N ALA A 73 -34.20 10.43 7.19
CA ALA A 73 -33.65 9.27 7.88
C ALA A 73 -32.65 9.65 8.98
N ASP A 74 -31.83 10.70 8.74
CA ASP A 74 -30.82 11.18 9.68
C ASP A 74 -31.44 11.85 10.93
N ILE A 75 -32.53 12.61 10.74
CA ILE A 75 -33.22 13.29 11.85
C ILE A 75 -33.96 12.27 12.73
N THR A 76 -34.52 11.22 12.14
CA THR A 76 -35.30 10.22 12.90
C THR A 76 -34.40 9.42 13.84
N HIS A 77 -33.16 9.15 13.44
CA HIS A 77 -32.16 8.49 14.29
C HIS A 77 -31.72 9.38 15.46
N LEU A 78 -31.50 10.67 15.18
CA LEU A 78 -31.17 11.67 16.22
C LEU A 78 -32.29 11.81 17.27
N VAL A 79 -33.56 11.79 16.85
CA VAL A 79 -34.71 11.89 17.78
C VAL A 79 -34.87 10.61 18.61
N SER A 80 -34.60 9.44 18.01
CA SER A 80 -34.57 8.15 18.73
C SER A 80 -33.52 8.16 19.86
N ASP A 81 -32.30 8.62 19.57
CA ASP A 81 -31.21 8.56 20.54
C ASP A 81 -31.38 9.57 21.69
N ILE A 82 -32.05 10.70 21.44
CA ILE A 82 -32.43 11.66 22.48
C ILE A 82 -33.51 11.09 23.40
N ASN A 83 -34.56 10.47 22.85
CA ASN A 83 -35.61 9.88 23.69
C ASN A 83 -35.09 8.70 24.52
N LYS A 84 -34.18 7.88 23.96
CA LYS A 84 -33.57 6.75 24.67
C LYS A 84 -32.63 7.17 25.81
N SER A 85 -32.03 8.36 25.74
CA SER A 85 -31.17 8.91 26.78
C SER A 85 -31.94 9.64 27.90
N LEU A 86 -33.22 9.97 27.68
CA LEU A 86 -34.11 10.56 28.69
C LEU A 86 -34.77 9.49 29.58
N ASP A 87 -35.13 8.32 29.02
CA ASP A 87 -35.77 7.25 29.79
C ASP A 87 -34.86 6.62 30.86
N ASN A 88 -33.53 6.78 30.74
CA ASN A 88 -32.55 6.26 31.69
C ASN A 88 -32.01 7.32 32.66
N TYR A 89 -32.53 8.54 32.65
CA TYR A 89 -32.14 9.56 33.62
C TYR A 89 -33.08 9.52 34.83
N SER A 90 -32.77 8.63 35.77
CA SER A 90 -33.37 8.66 37.11
C SER A 90 -32.42 9.41 38.04
N PRO A 91 -32.71 10.67 38.45
CA PRO A 91 -31.88 11.36 39.42
C PRO A 91 -32.05 10.64 40.77
N SER A 92 -31.09 9.77 41.08
CA SER A 92 -31.00 9.10 42.38
C SER A 92 -30.66 10.14 43.44
N ASN A 93 -31.70 10.75 44.00
CA ASN A 93 -31.62 11.39 45.30
C ASN A 93 -31.45 10.29 46.37
N GLN A 94 -30.55 10.55 47.32
CA GLN A 94 -30.52 9.96 48.67
C GLN A 94 -30.03 8.50 48.78
N ASP A 95 -29.29 8.06 49.79
CA ASP A 95 -28.79 8.66 51.04
C ASP A 95 -27.53 7.86 51.43
N ILE A 96 -26.54 8.52 52.03
CA ILE A 96 -25.33 7.90 52.59
C ILE A 96 -25.67 7.29 53.96
N PRO A 97 -25.52 5.97 54.20
CA PRO A 97 -25.37 5.44 55.54
C PRO A 97 -23.89 5.33 55.91
N PRO A 98 -23.46 5.80 57.09
CA PRO A 98 -22.13 5.53 57.60
C PRO A 98 -22.19 4.16 58.29
N ASN A 99 -21.50 3.16 57.74
CA ASN A 99 -21.11 2.00 58.53
C ASN A 99 -19.71 1.58 58.11
N ASP A 100 -18.80 1.84 59.04
CA ASP A 100 -17.45 1.31 59.13
C ASP A 100 -17.51 -0.23 59.18
N ASP A 101 -17.08 -0.88 58.12
CA ASP A 101 -16.47 -2.21 58.17
C ASP A 101 -15.42 -2.27 57.04
N PRO A 102 -14.17 -2.67 57.32
CA PRO A 102 -13.14 -2.83 56.30
C PRO A 102 -13.44 -4.08 55.50
N ILE A 103 -14.15 -3.92 54.39
CA ILE A 103 -14.27 -4.97 53.38
C ILE A 103 -12.90 -5.05 52.70
N GLU A 104 -12.24 -6.18 52.89
CA GLU A 104 -11.06 -6.59 52.13
C GLU A 104 -11.39 -6.45 50.64
N GLU A 105 -10.82 -5.42 50.01
CA GLU A 105 -10.79 -5.25 48.57
C GLU A 105 -9.92 -6.38 48.01
N GLU A 106 -10.54 -7.53 47.74
CA GLU A 106 -10.05 -8.44 46.73
C GLU A 106 -10.07 -7.67 45.41
N GLU A 107 -8.91 -7.10 45.07
CA GLU A 107 -8.59 -6.57 43.74
C GLU A 107 -8.70 -7.73 42.74
N GLU A 108 -9.92 -8.04 42.31
CA GLU A 108 -10.16 -8.87 41.13
C GLU A 108 -9.56 -8.16 39.92
N GLU A 109 -8.45 -8.75 39.47
CA GLU A 109 -7.92 -8.73 38.12
C GLU A 109 -8.96 -8.29 37.08
N ASN A 110 -8.91 -7.01 36.70
CA ASN A 110 -9.17 -6.62 35.33
C ASN A 110 -7.86 -6.16 34.73
N ASN A 111 -6.94 -7.13 34.57
CA ASN A 111 -5.98 -7.09 33.47
C ASN A 111 -6.81 -7.19 32.19
N GLU A 112 -7.42 -6.08 31.78
CA GLU A 112 -7.83 -5.87 30.41
C GLU A 112 -6.55 -6.00 29.58
N GLU A 113 -6.28 -7.22 29.11
CA GLU A 113 -5.37 -7.47 28.01
C GLU A 113 -5.84 -6.54 26.90
N ILE A 114 -5.16 -5.40 26.78
CA ILE A 114 -5.31 -4.50 25.66
C ILE A 114 -4.74 -5.29 24.49
N GLU A 115 -5.56 -6.16 23.91
CA GLU A 115 -5.37 -6.73 22.59
C GLU A 115 -5.37 -5.55 21.62
N LYS A 116 -4.22 -4.88 21.51
CA LYS A 116 -3.92 -3.89 20.48
C LYS A 116 -3.78 -4.62 19.16
N SER A 117 -4.83 -5.31 18.73
CA SER A 117 -5.01 -5.68 17.33
C SER A 117 -5.16 -4.38 16.58
N SER A 118 -4.03 -3.89 16.08
CA SER A 118 -4.00 -2.75 15.18
C SER A 118 -4.71 -3.22 13.92
N TYR A 119 -6.02 -2.98 13.88
CA TYR A 119 -6.91 -3.49 12.86
C TYR A 119 -6.53 -2.82 11.55
N LEU A 120 -5.81 -3.54 10.70
CA LEU A 120 -5.54 -3.06 9.35
C LEU A 120 -6.89 -2.79 8.66
N PRO A 121 -7.10 -1.59 8.09
CA PRO A 121 -8.33 -1.28 7.37
C PRO A 121 -8.63 -2.34 6.31
N GLU A 122 -9.89 -2.75 6.19
CA GLU A 122 -10.29 -3.86 5.29
C GLU A 122 -9.87 -3.62 3.83
N TRP A 123 -9.91 -2.37 3.37
CA TRP A 123 -9.50 -2.00 2.03
C TRP A 123 -7.99 -2.16 1.77
N ILE A 124 -7.16 -2.24 2.83
CA ILE A 124 -5.71 -2.47 2.74
C ILE A 124 -5.39 -3.97 2.77
N LYS A 125 -6.25 -4.81 3.38
CA LYS A 125 -6.01 -6.25 3.51
C LYS A 125 -5.81 -6.91 2.14
N GLU A 126 -6.64 -6.57 1.15
CA GLU A 126 -6.55 -7.14 -0.20
C GLU A 126 -5.24 -6.81 -0.94
N PRO A 127 -4.80 -5.54 -1.07
CA PRO A 127 -3.54 -5.23 -1.73
C PRO A 127 -2.32 -5.77 -0.98
N ILE A 128 -2.34 -5.80 0.36
CA ILE A 128 -1.28 -6.44 1.14
C ILE A 128 -1.21 -7.95 0.84
N LEU A 129 -2.36 -8.63 0.77
CA LEU A 129 -2.40 -10.04 0.45
C LEU A 129 -1.78 -10.33 -0.92
N ILE A 130 -2.13 -9.54 -1.95
CA ILE A 130 -1.55 -9.66 -3.29
C ILE A 130 -0.03 -9.42 -3.24
N LEU A 131 0.42 -8.42 -2.49
CA LEU A 131 1.85 -8.11 -2.34
C LEU A 131 2.61 -9.29 -1.72
N ILE A 132 2.08 -9.89 -0.65
CA ILE A 132 2.68 -11.05 0.00
C ILE A 132 2.76 -12.23 -0.97
N ILE A 133 1.68 -12.54 -1.68
CA ILE A 133 1.65 -13.61 -2.69
C ILE A 133 2.69 -13.34 -3.78
N TYR A 134 2.79 -12.10 -4.25
CA TYR A 134 3.79 -11.70 -5.25
C TYR A 134 5.22 -11.90 -4.74
N ILE A 135 5.52 -11.52 -3.49
CA ILE A 135 6.84 -11.72 -2.88
C ILE A 135 7.17 -13.22 -2.79
N VAL A 136 6.22 -14.05 -2.35
CA VAL A 136 6.41 -15.51 -2.27
C VAL A 136 6.66 -16.09 -3.67
N LEU A 137 5.84 -15.73 -4.67
CA LEU A 137 6.05 -16.16 -6.05
C LEU A 137 7.38 -15.65 -6.62
N SER A 138 7.88 -14.49 -6.19
CA SER A 138 9.13 -13.93 -6.69
C SER A 138 10.38 -14.70 -6.21
N GLN A 139 10.24 -15.58 -5.22
CA GLN A 139 11.35 -16.40 -4.75
C GLN A 139 11.85 -17.36 -5.83
N ASN A 140 13.18 -17.53 -5.92
CA ASN A 140 13.81 -18.36 -6.95
C ASN A 140 13.31 -19.81 -6.91
N PHE A 141 13.06 -20.36 -5.72
CA PHE A 141 12.57 -21.73 -5.59
C PHE A 141 11.20 -21.94 -6.27
N VAL A 142 10.31 -20.95 -6.20
CA VAL A 142 8.98 -21.01 -6.84
C VAL A 142 9.12 -20.91 -8.34
N LYS A 143 9.96 -19.98 -8.81
CA LYS A 143 10.26 -19.83 -10.24
C LYS A 143 10.85 -21.12 -10.81
N ASP A 144 11.79 -21.73 -10.10
CA ASP A 144 12.41 -23.00 -10.51
C ASP A 144 11.40 -24.15 -10.48
N PHE A 145 10.51 -24.19 -9.48
CA PHE A 145 9.45 -25.20 -9.40
C PHE A 145 8.48 -25.08 -10.57
N ILE A 146 7.94 -23.88 -10.82
CA ILE A 146 7.01 -23.62 -11.92
C ILE A 146 7.70 -23.82 -13.28
N GLY A 147 8.94 -23.38 -13.41
CA GLY A 147 9.76 -23.48 -14.61
C GLY A 147 10.08 -24.91 -15.04
N LYS A 148 10.00 -25.89 -14.12
CA LYS A 148 10.07 -27.33 -14.45
C LYS A 148 8.83 -27.82 -15.20
N TYR A 149 7.65 -27.28 -14.90
CA TYR A 149 6.39 -27.70 -15.53
C TYR A 149 6.05 -26.85 -16.75
N ILE A 150 6.43 -25.57 -16.75
CA ILE A 150 6.06 -24.61 -17.80
C ILE A 150 7.32 -23.94 -18.34
N LYS A 151 7.84 -24.46 -19.46
CA LYS A 151 9.07 -23.96 -20.09
C LYS A 151 8.99 -22.48 -20.51
N TYR A 152 7.80 -21.98 -20.84
CA TYR A 152 7.58 -20.61 -21.29
C TYR A 152 7.74 -19.54 -20.19
N ILE A 153 7.88 -19.95 -18.93
CA ILE A 153 8.13 -19.03 -17.81
C ILE A 153 9.62 -18.77 -17.60
N ASN A 154 10.47 -19.67 -18.09
CA ASN A 154 11.91 -19.48 -17.97
C ASN A 154 12.36 -18.37 -18.92
N PRO A 155 13.19 -17.43 -18.43
CA PRO A 155 13.74 -16.39 -19.29
C PRO A 155 14.57 -17.03 -20.40
N GLY A 156 14.47 -16.46 -21.61
CA GLY A 156 15.29 -16.86 -22.74
C GLY A 156 16.77 -16.51 -22.53
N PRO A 157 17.65 -16.86 -23.50
CA PRO A 157 19.07 -16.54 -23.43
C PRO A 157 19.33 -15.02 -23.27
N ASP A 158 18.41 -14.18 -23.74
CA ASP A 158 18.48 -12.72 -23.61
C ASP A 158 17.90 -12.17 -22.30
N GLY A 159 17.49 -13.04 -21.36
CA GLY A 159 16.84 -12.66 -20.11
C GLY A 159 15.38 -12.19 -20.26
N SER A 160 14.84 -12.15 -21.49
CA SER A 160 13.45 -11.79 -21.75
C SER A 160 12.50 -12.95 -21.47
N VAL A 161 11.34 -12.65 -20.87
CA VAL A 161 10.26 -13.61 -20.69
C VAL A 161 9.25 -13.38 -21.83
N PRO A 162 8.84 -14.42 -22.58
CA PRO A 162 7.85 -14.25 -23.64
C PRO A 162 6.52 -13.78 -23.04
N PHE A 163 5.73 -13.02 -23.81
CA PHE A 163 4.42 -12.52 -23.36
C PHE A 163 3.53 -13.63 -22.78
N LEU A 164 3.58 -14.84 -23.38
CA LEU A 164 2.86 -16.00 -22.88
C LEU A 164 3.25 -16.38 -21.45
N GLY A 165 4.55 -16.29 -21.10
CA GLY A 165 5.03 -16.51 -19.74
C GLY A 165 4.42 -15.52 -18.74
N VAL A 166 4.30 -14.25 -19.13
CA VAL A 166 3.66 -13.20 -18.31
C VAL A 166 2.17 -13.50 -18.08
N VAL A 167 1.45 -13.92 -19.12
CA VAL A 167 0.02 -14.28 -19.02
C VAL A 167 -0.18 -15.47 -18.09
N ILE A 168 0.67 -16.50 -18.20
CA ILE A 168 0.60 -17.67 -17.33
C ILE A 168 0.90 -17.27 -15.87
N TYR A 169 1.93 -16.45 -15.65
CA TYR A 169 2.27 -15.96 -14.30
C TYR A 169 1.13 -15.16 -13.67
N GLY A 170 0.51 -14.26 -14.45
CA GLY A 170 -0.67 -13.50 -14.02
C GLY A 170 -1.85 -14.42 -13.66
N THR A 171 -2.06 -15.48 -14.45
CA THR A 171 -3.13 -16.46 -14.20
C THR A 171 -2.88 -17.24 -12.91
N ILE A 172 -1.65 -17.73 -12.70
CA ILE A 172 -1.25 -18.44 -11.46
C ILE A 172 -1.46 -17.52 -10.26
N LEU A 173 -1.01 -16.27 -10.35
CA LEU A 173 -1.17 -15.28 -9.29
C LEU A 173 -2.65 -15.02 -8.98
N ALA A 174 -3.51 -14.89 -9.99
CA ALA A 174 -4.95 -14.71 -9.80
C ALA A 174 -5.60 -15.92 -9.12
N VAL A 175 -5.26 -17.15 -9.54
CA VAL A 175 -5.77 -18.37 -8.91
C VAL A 175 -5.30 -18.49 -7.46
N LEU A 176 -4.03 -18.23 -7.17
CA LEU A 176 -3.53 -18.18 -5.80
C LEU A 176 -4.28 -17.14 -4.99
N TYR A 177 -4.45 -15.93 -5.50
CA TYR A 177 -5.19 -14.88 -4.81
C TYR A 177 -6.61 -15.33 -4.44
N LEU A 178 -7.34 -15.99 -5.34
CA LEU A 178 -8.68 -16.49 -5.04
C LEU A 178 -8.68 -17.55 -3.93
N ILE A 179 -7.69 -18.46 -3.94
CA ILE A 179 -7.53 -19.49 -2.89
C ILE A 179 -7.23 -18.83 -1.55
N PHE A 180 -6.26 -17.92 -1.50
CA PHE A 180 -5.86 -17.22 -0.29
C PHE A 180 -6.97 -16.29 0.24
N LYS A 181 -7.67 -15.59 -0.66
CA LYS A 181 -8.83 -14.78 -0.31
C LYS A 181 -9.84 -15.61 0.47
N LYS A 182 -10.19 -16.80 -0.03
CA LYS A 182 -11.13 -17.70 0.64
C LYS A 182 -10.62 -18.31 1.96
N LEU A 183 -9.30 -18.37 2.16
CA LEU A 183 -8.70 -18.95 3.37
C LEU A 183 -8.51 -17.93 4.49
N PHE A 184 -8.22 -16.68 4.16
CA PHE A 184 -7.86 -15.63 5.12
C PHE A 184 -8.95 -14.57 5.32
N ILE A 185 -9.94 -14.51 4.42
CA ILE A 185 -11.08 -13.57 4.44
C ILE A 185 -12.36 -14.38 4.30
#